data_AF-A0A8C7M5Z8-F1
#
_entry.id   AF-A0A8C7M5Z8-F1
#
_cell.length_a   1.000
_cell.length_b   1.000
_cell.length_c   1.000
_cell.angle_alpha   90.00
_cell.angle_beta   90.00
_cell.angle_gamma   90.00
#
_symmetry.space_group_name_H-M   'P 1'
#
loop_
_entity.id
_entity.type
_entity.pdbx_description
1 polymer ?
#
loop_
_entity_poly.entity_id
_entity_poly.type
_entity_poly.pdbx_seq_one_letter_code
_entity_poly.pdbx_strand_id
1 'polypeptide(L)'
;MVLQTVTWMSAFLCVAQVCSMPMPCQLQGQLVRITHNLLRDMGGNFPLECLQENVFVAFPATAFSTSGAPQLSSSGAKAIYETLKNIDTLFGADDLPTKWDQQKLDNFQNIVYRQIEESKCMMGSVDTSDYLIRTEGLKTYFGNIAAVLKEKNFSYCAWEVVRKELLYSLQFILEHNSDSLLWANRT
;
A
#
# COMPACT_ATOMS: atom_id res chain seq x y z
N MET A 1 50.25 18.03 -11.89
CA MET A 1 49.50 17.13 -12.81
C MET A 1 49.07 15.84 -12.12
N VAL A 2 49.97 15.04 -11.53
CA VAL A 2 49.63 13.76 -10.87
C VAL A 2 48.63 13.89 -9.69
N LEU A 3 48.74 14.96 -8.88
CA LEU A 3 47.84 15.15 -7.74
C LEU A 3 46.40 15.53 -8.16
N GLN A 4 46.24 16.27 -9.26
CA GLN A 4 44.93 16.68 -9.79
C GLN A 4 44.21 15.53 -10.48
N THR A 5 44.94 14.60 -11.10
CA THR A 5 44.36 13.40 -11.69
C THR A 5 43.87 12.43 -10.60
N VAL A 6 44.57 12.33 -9.47
CA VAL A 6 44.17 11.46 -8.34
C VAL A 6 42.90 11.98 -7.63
N THR A 7 42.75 13.30 -7.48
CA THR A 7 41.55 13.90 -6.89
C THR A 7 40.31 13.76 -7.78
N TRP A 8 40.48 13.85 -9.10
CA TRP A 8 39.39 13.57 -10.05
C TRP A 8 38.96 12.11 -9.99
N MET A 9 39.90 11.17 -10.03
CA MET A 9 39.59 9.74 -9.97
C MET A 9 38.89 9.32 -8.68
N SER A 10 39.30 9.90 -7.54
CA SER A 10 38.63 9.66 -6.24
C SER A 10 37.23 10.27 -6.19
N ALA A 11 37.02 11.47 -6.73
CA ALA A 11 35.69 12.06 -6.85
C ALA A 11 34.74 11.22 -7.74
N PHE A 12 35.21 10.72 -8.89
CA PHE A 12 34.42 9.83 -9.75
C PHE A 12 34.11 8.48 -9.10
N LEU A 13 35.06 7.89 -8.35
CA LEU A 13 34.84 6.67 -7.57
C LEU A 13 33.80 6.86 -6.46
N CYS A 14 33.83 7.99 -5.75
CA CYS A 14 32.82 8.32 -4.74
C CYS A 14 31.42 8.50 -5.34
N VAL A 15 31.30 9.18 -6.49
CA VAL A 15 30.00 9.35 -7.18
C VAL A 15 29.46 8.01 -7.70
N ALA A 16 30.33 7.14 -8.22
CA ALA A 16 29.93 5.80 -8.69
C ALA A 16 29.46 4.88 -7.54
N GLN A 17 30.05 4.99 -6.34
CA GLN A 17 29.65 4.22 -5.16
C GLN A 17 28.32 4.66 -4.55
N VAL A 18 27.95 5.94 -4.63
CA VAL A 18 26.65 6.44 -4.16
C VAL A 18 25.51 5.99 -5.09
N CYS A 19 25.77 5.89 -6.40
CA CYS A 19 24.80 5.43 -7.40
C CYS A 19 24.62 3.91 -7.47
N SER A 20 25.31 3.14 -6.63
CA SER A 20 25.28 1.66 -6.64
C SER A 20 24.74 1.04 -5.35
N MET A 21 24.22 1.84 -4.40
CA MET A 21 23.47 1.28 -3.28
C MET A 21 22.14 0.72 -3.79
N PRO A 22 21.87 -0.59 -3.61
CA PRO A 22 20.57 -1.15 -3.94
C PRO A 22 19.51 -0.41 -3.12
N MET A 23 18.46 0.08 -3.78
CA MET A 23 17.26 0.52 -3.08
C MET A 23 16.83 -0.60 -2.12
N PRO A 24 16.62 -0.32 -0.82
CA PRO A 24 16.16 -1.33 0.10
C PRO A 24 14.84 -1.91 -0.41
N CYS A 25 14.82 -3.23 -0.58
CA CYS A 25 13.68 -3.99 -1.05
C CYS A 25 12.61 -4.10 0.05
N GLN A 26 11.92 -2.99 0.33
CA GLN A 26 11.01 -2.85 1.46
C GLN A 26 9.88 -1.88 1.13
N LEU A 27 8.76 -2.02 1.85
CA LEU A 27 7.65 -1.07 1.78
C LEU A 27 8.04 0.24 2.46
N GLN A 28 7.81 1.37 1.79
CA GLN A 28 8.11 2.69 2.35
C GLN A 28 6.91 3.16 3.17
N GLY A 29 7.08 3.28 4.49
CA GLY A 29 6.01 3.73 5.37
C GLY A 29 5.49 5.14 5.02
N GLN A 30 6.36 5.99 4.49
CA GLN A 30 5.96 7.32 4.03
C GLN A 30 5.05 7.26 2.79
N LEU A 31 5.26 6.33 1.86
CA LEU A 31 4.35 6.18 0.72
C LEU A 31 3.00 5.61 1.17
N VAL A 32 2.98 4.62 2.08
CA VAL A 32 1.72 4.11 2.68
C VAL A 32 0.94 5.25 3.36
N ARG A 33 1.63 6.15 4.07
CA ARG A 33 1.00 7.33 4.68
C ARG A 33 0.44 8.30 3.65
N ILE A 34 1.17 8.54 2.56
CA ILE A 34 0.70 9.39 1.46
C ILE A 34 -0.53 8.76 0.80
N THR A 35 -0.50 7.46 0.52
CA THR A 35 -1.65 6.69 0.00
C THR A 35 -2.88 6.86 0.90
N HIS A 36 -2.73 6.68 2.21
CA HIS A 36 -3.82 6.89 3.17
C HIS A 36 -4.38 8.33 3.11
N ASN A 37 -3.50 9.33 3.14
CA ASN A 37 -3.92 10.73 3.13
C ASN A 37 -4.63 11.12 1.83
N LEU A 38 -4.13 10.68 0.67
CA LEU A 38 -4.79 10.92 -0.61
C LEU A 38 -6.19 10.28 -0.65
N LEU A 39 -6.33 9.05 -0.16
CA LEU A 39 -7.62 8.36 -0.06
C LEU A 39 -8.60 9.07 0.88
N ARG A 40 -8.11 9.65 1.97
CA ARG A 40 -8.92 10.45 2.88
C ARG A 40 -9.39 11.72 2.19
N ASP A 41 -8.45 12.41 1.55
CA ASP A 41 -8.62 13.76 1.07
C ASP A 41 -9.32 13.84 -0.31
N MET A 42 -9.39 12.75 -1.07
CA MET A 42 -10.09 12.69 -2.36
C MET A 42 -11.62 12.71 -2.24
N GLY A 43 -12.15 12.06 -1.20
CA GLY A 43 -13.59 12.04 -0.91
C GLY A 43 -13.99 12.90 0.29
N GLY A 44 -13.03 13.33 1.10
CA GLY A 44 -13.28 14.12 2.31
C GLY A 44 -14.06 13.33 3.36
N ASN A 45 -15.00 14.01 4.03
CA ASN A 45 -15.88 13.39 5.02
C ASN A 45 -16.82 12.39 4.35
N PHE A 46 -17.18 11.32 5.06
CA PHE A 46 -18.14 10.35 4.56
C PHE A 46 -19.52 11.03 4.34
N PRO A 47 -20.12 10.96 3.13
CA PRO A 47 -21.35 11.66 2.83
C PRO A 47 -22.54 11.13 3.62
N LEU A 48 -23.39 12.03 4.13
CA LEU A 48 -24.56 11.65 4.92
C LEU A 48 -25.57 10.85 4.09
N GLU A 49 -25.69 11.14 2.78
CA GLU A 49 -26.55 10.40 1.87
C GLU A 49 -26.15 8.92 1.73
N CYS A 50 -24.88 8.59 2.00
CA CYS A 50 -24.36 7.23 1.87
C CYS A 50 -24.50 6.40 3.14
N LEU A 51 -24.98 6.98 4.26
CA LEU A 51 -25.11 6.26 5.53
C LEU A 51 -26.08 5.07 5.46
N GLN A 52 -27.15 5.18 4.66
CA GLN A 52 -28.14 4.10 4.49
C GLN A 52 -27.61 2.94 3.64
N GLU A 53 -26.61 3.20 2.80
CA GLU A 53 -25.97 2.18 1.95
C GLU A 53 -24.69 1.60 2.58
N ASN A 54 -24.32 2.07 3.77
CA ASN A 54 -23.13 1.63 4.46
C ASN A 54 -23.22 0.14 4.80
N VAL A 55 -22.25 -0.64 4.33
CA VAL A 55 -22.14 -2.07 4.60
C VAL A 55 -20.95 -2.31 5.53
N PHE A 56 -21.11 -3.23 6.47
CA PHE A 56 -20.01 -3.74 7.26
C PHE A 56 -19.27 -4.82 6.47
N VAL A 57 -17.99 -4.61 6.19
CA VAL A 57 -17.11 -5.64 5.64
C VAL A 57 -16.20 -6.11 6.77
N ALA A 58 -16.17 -7.42 7.02
CA ALA A 58 -15.35 -7.98 8.09
C ALA A 58 -13.86 -7.80 7.78
N PHE A 59 -13.17 -7.00 8.59
CA PHE A 59 -11.74 -6.73 8.43
C PHE A 59 -10.87 -7.96 8.72
N PRO A 60 -9.88 -8.29 7.87
CA PRO A 60 -9.04 -9.48 8.02
C PRO A 60 -7.86 -9.20 8.98
N ALA A 61 -8.16 -8.88 10.25
CA ALA A 61 -7.14 -8.53 11.24
C ALA A 61 -6.03 -9.60 11.38
N THR A 62 -6.37 -10.87 11.21
CA THR A 62 -5.42 -12.00 11.24
C THR A 62 -4.39 -11.93 10.11
N ALA A 63 -4.75 -11.38 8.94
CA ALA A 63 -3.82 -11.19 7.82
C ALA A 63 -2.70 -10.20 8.16
N PHE A 64 -2.96 -9.27 9.08
CA PHE A 64 -2.03 -8.24 9.55
C PHE A 64 -1.47 -8.51 10.96
N SER A 65 -1.94 -9.56 11.65
CA SER A 65 -1.55 -9.85 13.03
C SER A 65 -0.10 -10.34 13.12
N THR A 66 0.59 -9.90 14.17
CA THR A 66 1.94 -10.35 14.50
C THR A 66 1.89 -11.64 15.33
N SER A 67 2.23 -12.79 14.76
CA SER A 67 2.59 -13.97 15.58
C SER A 67 3.99 -13.68 16.11
N GLY A 68 4.20 -13.71 17.43
CA GLY A 68 5.39 -13.18 18.13
C GLY A 68 6.76 -13.82 17.82
N ALA A 69 7.00 -14.30 16.61
CA ALA A 69 8.26 -14.86 16.13
C ALA A 69 9.01 -13.86 15.21
N PRO A 70 10.34 -13.72 15.32
CA PRO A 70 11.14 -12.77 14.52
C PRO A 70 11.10 -12.93 13.00
N GLN A 71 10.60 -14.06 12.47
CA GLN A 71 10.50 -14.31 11.02
C GLN A 71 9.33 -13.56 10.34
N LEU A 72 8.46 -12.94 11.15
CA LEU A 72 7.24 -12.27 10.75
C LEU A 72 7.45 -11.02 9.89
N SER A 73 8.61 -10.36 9.99
CA SER A 73 8.92 -9.18 9.18
C SER A 73 8.79 -9.44 7.67
N SER A 74 8.94 -10.70 7.24
CA SER A 74 8.77 -11.08 5.84
C SER A 74 7.32 -11.33 5.43
N SER A 75 6.49 -12.00 6.24
CA SER A 75 5.11 -12.36 5.85
C SER A 75 4.12 -11.22 6.10
N GLY A 76 4.30 -10.44 7.16
CA GLY A 76 3.54 -9.22 7.41
C GLY A 76 3.76 -8.17 6.31
N ALA A 77 5.02 -7.92 5.93
CA ALA A 77 5.35 -7.04 4.82
C ALA A 77 4.74 -7.53 3.49
N LYS A 78 4.75 -8.84 3.22
CA LYS A 78 4.10 -9.41 2.03
C LYS A 78 2.58 -9.26 2.05
N ALA A 79 1.94 -9.38 3.22
CA ALA A 79 0.50 -9.12 3.35
C ALA A 79 0.16 -7.65 3.03
N ILE A 80 0.99 -6.70 3.45
CA ILE A 80 0.83 -5.29 3.06
C ILE A 80 1.03 -5.11 1.55
N TYR A 81 2.03 -5.75 0.96
CA TYR A 81 2.24 -5.72 -0.49
C TYR A 81 1.03 -6.27 -1.27
N GLU A 82 0.48 -7.42 -0.86
CA GLU A 82 -0.72 -7.98 -1.46
C GLU A 82 -1.95 -7.08 -1.24
N THR A 83 -2.04 -6.40 -0.10
CA THR A 83 -3.09 -5.38 0.15
C THR A 83 -3.01 -4.26 -0.89
N LEU A 84 -1.81 -3.73 -1.16
CA LEU A 84 -1.62 -2.69 -2.18
C LEU A 84 -1.98 -3.19 -3.58
N LYS A 85 -1.62 -4.43 -3.95
CA LYS A 85 -2.02 -5.03 -5.23
C LYS A 85 -3.54 -5.19 -5.37
N ASN A 86 -4.22 -5.58 -4.30
CA ASN A 86 -5.68 -5.68 -4.33
C ASN A 86 -6.33 -4.29 -4.44
N ILE A 87 -5.76 -3.26 -3.80
CA ILE A 87 -6.17 -1.87 -3.99
C ILE A 87 -5.98 -1.45 -5.45
N ASP A 88 -4.80 -1.67 -6.04
CA ASP A 88 -4.52 -1.36 -7.45
C ASP A 88 -5.53 -2.04 -8.38
N THR A 89 -5.82 -3.32 -8.15
CA THR A 89 -6.82 -4.09 -8.91
C THR A 89 -8.23 -3.50 -8.78
N LEU A 90 -8.65 -3.10 -7.57
CA LEU A 90 -9.97 -2.48 -7.35
C LEU A 90 -10.09 -1.16 -8.11
N PHE A 91 -9.04 -0.36 -8.15
CA PHE A 91 -9.02 0.96 -8.80
C PHE A 91 -8.73 0.90 -10.31
N GLY A 92 -8.48 -0.29 -10.86
CA GLY A 92 -8.43 -0.54 -12.30
C GLY A 92 -9.80 -0.71 -12.96
N ALA A 93 -10.90 -0.50 -12.23
CA ALA A 93 -12.25 -0.54 -12.78
C ALA A 93 -12.56 0.72 -13.62
N ASP A 94 -13.39 0.57 -14.66
CA ASP A 94 -13.73 1.67 -15.57
C ASP A 94 -14.67 2.72 -14.93
N ASP A 95 -15.47 2.32 -13.94
CA ASP A 95 -16.52 3.14 -13.32
C ASP A 95 -16.09 3.77 -11.98
N LEU A 96 -14.97 4.49 -11.97
CA LEU A 96 -14.49 5.24 -10.80
C LEU A 96 -15.42 6.44 -10.49
N PRO A 97 -15.54 6.85 -9.21
CA PRO A 97 -16.47 7.90 -8.81
C PRO A 97 -15.98 9.28 -9.27
N THR A 98 -16.78 9.93 -10.10
CA THR A 98 -16.47 11.28 -10.64
C THR A 98 -16.59 12.41 -9.63
N LYS A 99 -17.26 12.17 -8.49
CA LYS A 99 -17.43 13.15 -7.41
C LYS A 99 -16.17 13.35 -6.56
N TRP A 100 -15.22 12.42 -6.59
CA TRP A 100 -13.95 12.59 -5.90
C TRP A 100 -13.07 13.62 -6.59
N ASP A 101 -12.12 14.19 -5.84
CA ASP A 101 -11.03 14.98 -6.40
C ASP A 101 -10.18 14.11 -7.32
N GLN A 102 -10.32 14.33 -8.63
CA GLN A 102 -9.70 13.50 -9.66
C GLN A 102 -8.18 13.60 -9.67
N GLN A 103 -7.61 14.75 -9.26
CA GLN A 103 -6.16 14.90 -9.16
C GLN A 103 -5.61 14.08 -7.99
N LYS A 104 -6.31 14.04 -6.86
CA LYS A 104 -5.91 13.19 -5.73
C LYS A 104 -6.10 11.70 -6.02
N LEU A 105 -7.14 11.35 -6.76
CA LEU A 105 -7.37 9.98 -7.23
C LEU A 105 -6.24 9.50 -8.15
N ASP A 106 -5.86 10.29 -9.15
CA ASP A 106 -4.73 9.98 -10.04
C ASP A 106 -3.40 9.85 -9.24
N ASN A 107 -3.12 10.82 -8.37
CA ASN A 107 -1.95 10.74 -7.48
C ASN A 107 -1.98 9.49 -6.58
N PHE A 108 -3.15 9.10 -6.08
CA PHE A 108 -3.30 7.91 -5.25
C PHE A 108 -2.94 6.65 -6.04
N GLN A 109 -3.49 6.48 -7.24
CA GLN A 109 -3.18 5.34 -8.12
C GLN A 109 -1.69 5.30 -8.45
N ASN A 110 -1.10 6.45 -8.79
CA ASN A 110 0.33 6.57 -9.09
C ASN A 110 1.23 6.19 -7.90
N ILE A 111 0.89 6.60 -6.68
CA ILE A 111 1.66 6.26 -5.47
C ILE A 111 1.50 4.78 -5.11
N VAL A 112 0.31 4.21 -5.24
CA VAL A 112 0.06 2.77 -5.04
C VAL A 112 0.90 1.95 -6.01
N TYR A 113 0.80 2.26 -7.31
CA TYR A 113 1.58 1.60 -8.36
C TYR A 113 3.09 1.70 -8.11
N ARG A 114 3.58 2.90 -7.79
CA ARG A 114 4.99 3.12 -7.45
C ARG A 114 5.44 2.26 -6.27
N GLN A 115 4.68 2.21 -5.19
CA GLN A 115 5.03 1.42 -4.01
C GLN A 115 5.09 -0.08 -4.33
N ILE A 116 4.18 -0.58 -5.18
CA ILE A 116 4.20 -1.97 -5.66
C ILE A 116 5.48 -2.24 -6.46
N GLU A 117 5.78 -1.42 -7.47
CA GLU A 117 6.96 -1.63 -8.33
C GLU A 117 8.28 -1.54 -7.57
N GLU A 118 8.42 -0.58 -6.65
CA GLU A 118 9.63 -0.41 -5.83
C GLU A 118 9.84 -1.56 -4.83
N SER A 119 8.79 -2.32 -4.49
CA SER A 119 8.84 -3.38 -3.47
C SER A 119 8.62 -4.80 -4.01
N LYS A 120 8.47 -4.99 -5.33
CA LYS A 120 8.19 -6.30 -5.95
C LYS A 120 9.21 -7.38 -5.63
N CYS A 121 10.47 -7.01 -5.40
CA CYS A 121 11.55 -7.92 -5.04
C CYS A 121 11.29 -8.66 -3.70
N MET A 122 10.36 -8.19 -2.86
CA MET A 122 9.96 -8.86 -1.63
C MET A 122 9.23 -10.19 -1.92
N MET A 123 8.71 -10.36 -3.13
CA MET A 123 7.97 -11.54 -3.59
C MET A 123 8.87 -12.65 -4.15
N GLY A 124 10.10 -12.80 -3.63
CA GLY A 124 11.04 -13.88 -4.00
C GLY A 124 10.53 -15.30 -3.69
N SER A 125 11.38 -16.25 -3.28
CA SER A 125 10.91 -17.61 -2.95
C SER A 125 10.00 -17.58 -1.71
N VAL A 126 8.68 -17.51 -1.90
CA VAL A 126 7.69 -17.37 -0.84
C VAL A 126 6.71 -18.53 -0.91
N ASP A 127 7.00 -19.59 -0.15
CA ASP A 127 6.08 -20.70 0.09
C ASP A 127 6.06 -21.05 1.58
N THR A 128 5.76 -20.07 2.43
CA THR A 128 5.44 -20.37 3.83
C THR A 128 3.92 -20.51 3.99
N SER A 129 3.50 -21.46 4.82
CA SER A 129 2.08 -21.66 5.14
C SER A 129 1.42 -20.38 5.71
N ASP A 130 2.17 -19.60 6.49
CA ASP A 130 1.71 -18.31 7.04
C ASP A 130 1.36 -17.29 5.94
N TYR A 131 2.18 -17.18 4.89
CA TYR A 131 1.90 -16.29 3.76
C TYR A 131 0.61 -16.69 3.02
N LEU A 132 0.40 -17.99 2.80
CA LEU A 132 -0.80 -18.50 2.12
C LEU A 132 -2.07 -18.18 2.92
N ILE A 133 -2.05 -18.40 4.23
CA ILE A 133 -3.18 -18.10 5.13
C ILE A 133 -3.52 -16.60 5.11
N ARG A 134 -2.50 -15.73 5.18
CA ARG A 134 -2.71 -14.27 5.11
C ARG A 134 -3.32 -13.86 3.78
N THR A 135 -2.78 -14.38 2.69
CA THR A 135 -3.25 -14.08 1.33
C THR A 135 -4.68 -14.57 1.10
N GLU A 136 -5.06 -15.71 1.65
CA GLU A 136 -6.44 -16.21 1.59
C GLU A 136 -7.42 -15.28 2.34
N GLY A 137 -7.04 -14.81 3.53
CA GLY A 137 -7.82 -13.82 4.29
C GLY A 137 -8.00 -12.50 3.52
N LEU A 138 -6.92 -11.99 2.92
CA LEU A 138 -6.96 -10.79 2.08
C LEU A 138 -7.85 -11.00 0.84
N LYS A 139 -7.73 -12.15 0.16
CA LYS A 139 -8.55 -12.47 -1.01
C LYS A 139 -10.04 -12.47 -0.67
N THR A 140 -10.43 -13.04 0.46
CA THR A 140 -11.81 -13.02 0.94
C THR A 140 -12.27 -11.59 1.23
N TYR A 141 -11.47 -10.81 1.95
CA TYR A 141 -11.79 -9.41 2.29
C TYR A 141 -11.98 -8.53 1.06
N PHE A 142 -11.03 -8.53 0.13
CA PHE A 142 -11.10 -7.74 -1.11
C PHE A 142 -12.17 -8.27 -2.08
N GLY A 143 -12.43 -9.59 -2.07
CA GLY A 143 -13.57 -10.17 -2.77
C GLY A 143 -14.91 -9.62 -2.28
N ASN A 144 -15.09 -9.49 -0.96
CA ASN A 144 -16.29 -8.90 -0.37
C ASN A 144 -16.41 -7.40 -0.69
N ILE A 145 -15.31 -6.65 -0.66
CA ILE A 145 -15.29 -5.24 -1.09
C ILE A 145 -15.73 -5.11 -2.57
N ALA A 146 -15.18 -5.94 -3.44
CA ALA A 146 -15.55 -5.95 -4.86
C ALA A 146 -17.02 -6.36 -5.08
N ALA A 147 -17.55 -7.26 -4.24
CA ALA A 147 -18.96 -7.63 -4.27
C ALA A 147 -19.87 -6.44 -3.92
N VAL A 148 -19.51 -5.63 -2.90
CA VAL A 148 -20.25 -4.40 -2.56
C VAL A 148 -20.34 -3.46 -3.76
N LEU A 149 -19.23 -3.24 -4.49
CA LEU A 149 -19.24 -2.41 -5.71
C LEU A 149 -20.22 -2.96 -6.76
N LYS A 150 -20.17 -4.28 -7.03
CA LYS A 150 -21.02 -4.93 -8.03
C LYS A 150 -22.50 -4.88 -7.66
N GLU A 151 -22.84 -5.24 -6.42
CA GLU A 151 -24.22 -5.25 -5.93
C GLU A 151 -24.87 -3.86 -5.93
N LYS A 152 -24.06 -2.82 -5.79
CA LYS A 152 -24.47 -1.41 -5.79
C LYS A 152 -24.22 -0.71 -7.12
N ASN A 153 -23.94 -1.46 -8.19
CA ASN A 153 -23.71 -0.95 -9.55
C ASN A 153 -22.70 0.20 -9.60
N PHE A 154 -21.59 0.07 -8.86
CA PHE A 154 -20.50 1.06 -8.81
C PHE A 154 -20.99 2.48 -8.46
N SER A 155 -22.07 2.58 -7.67
CA SER A 155 -22.61 3.87 -7.24
C SER A 155 -21.58 4.67 -6.45
N TYR A 156 -21.78 5.98 -6.40
CA TYR A 156 -20.95 6.86 -5.57
C TYR A 156 -20.89 6.39 -4.11
N CYS A 157 -22.02 5.97 -3.53
CA CYS A 157 -22.05 5.49 -2.15
C CYS A 157 -21.38 4.13 -1.97
N ALA A 158 -21.40 3.26 -2.99
CA ALA A 158 -20.62 2.03 -2.97
C ALA A 158 -19.12 2.34 -2.86
N TRP A 159 -18.64 3.30 -3.66
CA TRP A 159 -17.26 3.76 -3.61
C TRP A 159 -16.89 4.43 -2.29
N GLU A 160 -17.79 5.19 -1.65
CA GLU A 160 -17.57 5.73 -0.31
C GLU A 160 -17.43 4.63 0.75
N VAL A 161 -18.19 3.53 0.63
CA VAL A 161 -18.00 2.34 1.48
C VAL A 161 -16.63 1.71 1.25
N VAL A 162 -16.22 1.50 -0.01
CA VAL A 162 -14.87 1.01 -0.34
C VAL A 162 -13.79 1.91 0.25
N ARG A 163 -13.89 3.23 0.04
CA ARG A 163 -12.95 4.22 0.56
C ARG A 163 -12.80 4.14 2.07
N LYS A 164 -13.91 4.00 2.80
CA LYS A 164 -13.94 3.83 4.26
C LYS A 164 -13.21 2.55 4.71
N GLU A 165 -13.45 1.41 4.06
CA GLU A 165 -12.79 0.15 4.38
C GLU A 165 -11.27 0.20 4.09
N LEU A 166 -10.87 0.82 2.98
CA LEU A 166 -9.48 0.99 2.61
C LEU A 166 -8.74 1.98 3.52
N LEU A 167 -9.40 3.07 3.94
CA LEU A 167 -8.86 3.99 4.95
C LEU A 167 -8.56 3.27 6.25
N TYR A 168 -9.52 2.47 6.74
CA TYR A 168 -9.32 1.68 7.94
C TYR A 168 -8.15 0.69 7.78
N SER A 169 -8.05 0.04 6.62
CA SER A 169 -6.97 -0.93 6.35
C SER A 169 -5.59 -0.28 6.35
N LEU A 170 -5.44 0.85 5.65
CA LEU A 170 -4.17 1.58 5.60
C LEU A 170 -3.81 2.19 6.96
N GLN A 171 -4.79 2.70 7.70
CA GLN A 171 -4.59 3.20 9.07
C GLN A 171 -4.11 2.07 9.99
N PHE A 172 -4.75 0.89 9.94
CA PHE A 172 -4.35 -0.27 10.73
C PHE A 172 -2.89 -0.65 10.47
N ILE A 173 -2.48 -0.70 9.19
CA ILE A 173 -1.09 -0.99 8.80
C ILE A 173 -0.11 0.03 9.38
N LEU A 174 -0.45 1.33 9.31
CA LEU A 174 0.40 2.40 9.82
C LEU A 174 0.57 2.34 11.36
N GLU A 175 -0.46 1.91 12.08
CA GLU A 175 -0.46 1.83 13.54
C GLU A 175 0.14 0.53 14.09
N HIS A 176 -0.15 -0.61 13.45
CA HIS A 176 0.11 -1.94 14.02
C HIS A 176 1.20 -2.72 13.27
N ASN A 177 1.60 -2.28 12.08
CA ASN A 177 2.62 -2.95 11.26
C ASN A 177 3.77 -2.02 10.87
N SER A 178 4.01 -0.98 11.69
CA SER A 178 5.10 -0.02 11.45
C SER A 178 6.48 -0.66 11.43
N ASP A 179 6.67 -1.82 12.06
CA ASP A 179 7.89 -2.63 12.05
C ASP A 179 8.15 -3.32 10.70
N SER A 180 7.10 -3.51 9.90
CA SER A 180 7.15 -4.07 8.54
C SER A 180 7.38 -2.99 7.47
N LEU A 181 7.53 -1.73 7.87
CA LEU A 181 7.68 -0.57 6.99
C LEU A 181 9.05 0.09 7.20
N LEU A 182 9.70 0.47 6.10
CA LEU A 182 10.88 1.30 6.12
C LEU A 182 10.47 2.77 6.31
N TRP A 183 11.01 3.38 7.36
CA TRP A 183 10.87 4.81 7.61
C TRP A 183 12.22 5.47 7.39
N ALA A 184 12.24 6.57 6.62
CA ALA A 184 13.42 7.44 6.62
C ALA A 184 13.67 7.89 8.07
N ASN A 185 14.88 7.63 8.58
CA ASN A 185 15.23 8.00 9.94
C ASN A 185 14.79 9.44 10.21
N ARG A 186 14.03 9.64 11.29
CA ARG A 186 13.88 10.95 11.92
C ARG A 186 15.26 11.34 12.45
N THR A 187 16.06 12.01 11.62
CA THR A 187 17.15 12.85 12.10
C THR A 187 16.57 14.06 12.80
#